data_AF-A0A7S3YLH2-F1
#
_entry.id   AF-A0A7S3YLH2-F1
#
_cell.length_a   1.000
_cell.length_b   1.000
_cell.length_c   1.000
_cell.angle_alpha   90.00
_cell.angle_beta   90.00
_cell.angle_gamma   90.00
#
_symmetry.space_group_name_H-M   'P 1'
#
loop_
_entity.id
_entity.type
_entity.pdbx_description
1 polymer ?
#
loop_
_entity_poly.entity_id
_entity_poly.type
_entity_poly.pdbx_seq_one_letter_code
_entity_poly.pdbx_strand_id
1 'polypeptide(L)'
;MKYLYRSAKAGCASALQTLALSGATAKCGNCDQADMQKLQLCSNCNAAFFCSRRCQKAAWKAHKRTCKPETIKEMWKERETLVKELRPKVARAIELTQAGRYEESERLLEEAMRLDFSCSPDDKIMTMCTLGRHRVIWGQNERALPLLDESLSLVEETVRTVPATLEVNREGMYQAYLARGV
;
A
#
# COMPACT_ATOMS: atom_id res chain seq x y z
N MET A 1 -8.67 -0.10 8.46
CA MET A 1 -8.44 1.30 8.02
C MET A 1 -7.67 1.24 6.69
N LYS A 2 -8.30 1.56 5.54
CA LYS A 2 -7.67 1.40 4.22
C LYS A 2 -7.07 2.75 3.75
N TYR A 3 -5.77 2.72 3.48
CA TYR A 3 -4.92 3.88 3.20
C TYR A 3 -5.14 4.43 1.78
N LEU A 4 -5.40 5.74 1.69
CA LEU A 4 -5.44 6.49 0.45
C LEU A 4 -4.00 6.92 0.09
N TYR A 5 -3.38 6.29 -0.91
CA TYR A 5 -2.15 6.83 -1.50
C TYR A 5 -2.23 7.10 -3.00
N ARG A 6 -1.87 8.35 -3.30
CA ARG A 6 -1.80 8.96 -4.62
C ARG A 6 -0.68 8.31 -5.45
N SER A 7 -1.05 7.58 -6.49
CA SER A 7 -0.41 7.81 -7.78
C SER A 7 -1.14 9.00 -8.39
N ALA A 8 -0.45 10.11 -8.58
CA ALA A 8 -1.00 11.24 -9.30
C ALA A 8 -1.40 10.81 -10.73
N LYS A 9 -2.56 11.30 -11.20
CA LYS A 9 -3.04 11.34 -12.60
C LYS A 9 -3.74 10.12 -13.23
N ALA A 10 -4.24 9.15 -12.47
CA ALA A 10 -5.26 8.23 -12.99
C ALA A 10 -6.59 8.46 -12.28
N GLY A 11 -7.67 8.56 -13.05
CA GLY A 11 -8.99 9.05 -12.65
C GLY A 11 -9.65 8.30 -11.50
N CYS A 12 -10.77 8.85 -11.05
CA CYS A 12 -11.56 8.53 -9.87
C CYS A 12 -12.01 7.07 -9.67
N ALA A 13 -11.60 6.13 -10.51
CA ALA A 13 -11.96 4.71 -10.44
C ALA A 13 -11.36 3.97 -9.24
N SER A 14 -10.11 4.25 -8.84
CA SER A 14 -9.40 3.36 -7.91
C SER A 14 -9.92 3.45 -6.46
N ALA A 15 -10.34 4.63 -5.98
CA ALA A 15 -10.83 4.79 -4.61
C ALA A 15 -12.21 4.13 -4.41
N LEU A 16 -13.03 4.08 -5.47
CA LEU A 16 -14.40 3.56 -5.42
C LEU A 16 -14.44 2.04 -5.59
N GLN A 17 -13.51 1.46 -6.36
CA GLN A 17 -13.31 0.01 -6.43
C GLN A 17 -12.87 -0.61 -5.10
N THR A 18 -12.02 0.07 -4.33
CA THR A 18 -11.59 -0.41 -3.00
C THR A 18 -12.71 -0.40 -1.95
N LEU A 19 -13.68 0.52 -2.07
CA LEU A 19 -14.86 0.60 -1.21
C LEU A 19 -15.83 -0.56 -1.47
N ALA A 20 -16.04 -0.93 -2.74
CA ALA A 20 -16.85 -2.09 -3.13
C ALA A 20 -16.36 -3.41 -2.49
N LEU A 21 -15.04 -3.60 -2.38
CA LEU A 21 -14.42 -4.80 -1.78
C LEU A 21 -14.50 -4.84 -0.24
N SER A 22 -14.96 -3.77 0.41
CA SER A 22 -15.07 -3.68 1.88
C SER A 22 -16.51 -3.76 2.40
N GLY A 23 -17.49 -3.95 1.49
CA GLY A 23 -18.92 -3.85 1.82
C GLY A 23 -19.40 -2.43 2.16
N ALA A 24 -18.50 -1.46 2.31
CA ALA A 24 -18.84 -0.06 2.56
C ALA A 24 -19.16 0.66 1.25
N THR A 25 -20.45 0.89 0.98
CA THR A 25 -20.88 1.70 -0.17
C THR A 25 -20.59 3.18 0.09
N ALA A 26 -19.62 3.76 -0.60
CA ALA A 26 -19.49 5.21 -0.62
C ALA A 26 -20.70 5.84 -1.31
N LYS A 27 -21.16 6.96 -0.73
CA LYS A 27 -22.33 7.70 -1.20
C LYS A 27 -22.02 9.18 -1.35
N CYS A 28 -22.77 9.84 -2.21
CA CYS A 28 -22.64 11.28 -2.39
C CYS A 28 -23.07 12.00 -1.10
N GLY A 29 -22.20 12.87 -0.57
CA GLY A 29 -22.48 13.69 0.61
C GLY A 29 -23.54 14.79 0.43
N ASN A 30 -24.36 14.72 -0.62
CA ASN A 30 -25.46 15.67 -0.89
C ASN A 30 -26.77 14.98 -1.27
N CYS A 31 -26.73 13.98 -2.16
CA CYS A 31 -27.93 13.29 -2.65
C CYS A 31 -27.98 11.80 -2.27
N ASP A 32 -27.03 11.33 -1.46
CA ASP A 32 -26.92 9.95 -0.97
C ASP A 32 -26.84 8.85 -2.05
N GLN A 33 -26.76 9.20 -3.33
CA GLN A 33 -26.56 8.25 -4.41
C GLN A 33 -25.20 7.56 -4.26
N ALA A 34 -25.20 6.24 -4.36
CA ALA A 34 -24.03 5.37 -4.23
C ALA A 34 -23.48 4.90 -5.59
N ASP A 35 -23.73 5.67 -6.67
CA ASP A 35 -23.17 5.37 -7.99
C ASP A 35 -21.65 5.58 -7.98
N MET A 36 -20.94 4.51 -7.66
CA MET A 36 -19.49 4.46 -7.55
C MET A 36 -18.76 4.82 -8.85
N GLN A 37 -19.41 4.79 -10.01
CA GLN A 37 -18.75 5.24 -11.24
C GLN A 37 -18.74 6.77 -11.37
N LYS A 38 -19.68 7.45 -10.71
CA LYS A 38 -19.85 8.91 -10.79
C LYS A 38 -19.30 9.66 -9.59
N LEU A 39 -19.05 9.00 -8.46
CA LEU A 39 -18.52 9.67 -7.27
C LEU A 39 -17.10 10.21 -7.53
N GLN A 40 -16.85 11.41 -7.01
CA GLN A 40 -15.59 12.14 -7.11
C GLN A 40 -15.21 12.63 -5.72
N LEU A 41 -13.93 12.58 -5.38
CA LEU A 41 -13.46 13.14 -4.10
C LEU A 41 -13.50 14.67 -4.11
N CYS A 42 -13.75 15.25 -2.95
CA CYS A 42 -13.54 16.69 -2.73
C CYS A 42 -12.06 17.02 -2.98
N SER A 43 -11.77 17.86 -3.96
CA SER A 43 -10.39 18.20 -4.33
C SER A 43 -9.57 18.87 -3.21
N ASN A 44 -10.24 19.44 -2.21
CA ASN A 44 -9.59 20.10 -1.08
C ASN A 44 -9.21 19.09 0.00
N CYS A 45 -10.19 18.43 0.62
CA CYS A 45 -9.94 17.51 1.73
C CYS A 45 -9.73 16.06 1.34
N ASN A 46 -9.97 15.66 0.08
CA ASN A 46 -9.93 14.29 -0.44
C ASN A 46 -10.59 13.21 0.46
N ALA A 47 -11.57 13.59 1.27
CA ALA A 47 -12.20 12.71 2.27
C ALA A 47 -13.70 12.50 2.04
N ALA A 48 -14.39 13.42 1.36
CA ALA A 48 -15.82 13.33 1.04
C ALA A 48 -16.04 13.05 -0.45
N PHE A 49 -17.11 12.31 -0.78
CA PHE A 49 -17.47 11.94 -2.14
C PHE A 49 -18.69 12.73 -2.65
N PHE A 50 -18.66 13.14 -3.91
CA PHE A 50 -19.76 13.82 -4.59
C PHE A 50 -19.92 13.28 -6.00
N CYS A 51 -21.16 12.99 -6.44
CA CYS A 51 -21.39 12.49 -7.80
C CYS A 51 -21.25 13.57 -8.89
N SER A 52 -21.17 14.84 -8.49
CA SER A 52 -20.97 15.96 -9.40
C SER A 52 -20.51 17.21 -8.65
N ARG A 53 -19.94 18.18 -9.38
CA ARG A 53 -19.62 19.51 -8.85
C ARG A 53 -20.85 20.26 -8.36
N ARG A 54 -22.03 20.00 -8.93
CA ARG A 54 -23.32 20.54 -8.47
C ARG A 54 -23.63 20.06 -7.05
N CYS A 55 -23.51 18.76 -6.81
CA CYS A 55 -23.72 18.16 -5.50
C CYS A 55 -22.71 18.64 -4.46
N GLN A 56 -21.44 18.80 -4.84
CA GLN A 56 -20.42 19.38 -3.96
C GLN A 56 -20.77 20.83 -3.55
N LYS A 57 -21.19 21.68 -4.51
CA LYS A 57 -21.59 23.06 -4.23
C LYS A 57 -22.84 23.14 -3.35
N ALA A 58 -23.84 22.28 -3.60
CA ALA A 58 -25.06 22.22 -2.79
C ALA A 58 -24.76 21.83 -1.33
N ALA A 59 -23.90 20.83 -1.12
CA ALA A 59 -23.49 20.43 0.22
C ALA A 59 -22.45 21.37 0.88
N TRP A 60 -21.89 22.34 0.14
CA TRP A 60 -20.74 23.14 0.61
C TRP A 60 -20.99 23.84 1.94
N LYS A 61 -22.18 24.40 2.17
CA LYS A 61 -22.51 25.12 3.40
C LYS A 61 -22.35 24.24 4.65
N ALA A 62 -22.70 22.96 4.54
CA ALA A 62 -22.51 21.95 5.59
C ALA A 62 -21.09 21.38 5.57
N HIS A 63 -20.63 20.93 4.39
CA HIS A 63 -19.34 20.26 4.23
C HIS A 63 -18.14 21.12 4.65
N LYS A 64 -18.15 22.44 4.38
CA LYS A 64 -17.02 23.33 4.68
C LYS A 64 -16.55 23.28 6.14
N ARG A 65 -17.45 22.98 7.09
CA ARG A 65 -17.14 22.84 8.52
C ARG A 65 -16.33 21.58 8.83
N THR A 66 -16.44 20.58 7.96
CA THR A 66 -15.80 19.26 8.06
C THR A 66 -14.71 19.04 6.99
N CYS A 67 -14.55 19.98 6.06
CA CYS A 67 -13.56 19.93 5.00
C CYS A 67 -12.18 20.29 5.57
N LYS A 68 -11.45 19.29 6.07
CA LYS A 68 -10.11 19.45 6.68
C LYS A 68 -9.01 19.00 5.72
N PRO A 69 -8.42 19.89 4.91
CA PRO A 69 -7.27 19.53 4.06
C PRO A 69 -5.98 19.28 4.86
N GLU A 70 -5.87 19.80 6.08
CA GLU A 70 -4.68 19.69 6.93
C GLU A 70 -4.39 18.24 7.34
N THR A 71 -5.42 17.46 7.68
CA THR A 71 -5.26 16.07 8.13
C THR A 71 -4.57 15.21 7.10
N ILE A 72 -4.87 15.39 5.81
CA ILE A 72 -4.20 14.64 4.74
C ILE A 72 -2.77 15.12 4.51
N LYS A 73 -2.52 16.43 4.63
CA LYS A 73 -1.16 16.99 4.49
C LYS A 73 -0.24 16.51 5.62
N GLU A 74 -0.74 16.49 6.85
CA GLU A 74 -0.03 15.98 8.02
C GLU A 74 0.28 14.49 7.87
N MET A 75 -0.73 13.68 7.50
CA MET A 75 -0.54 12.25 7.22
C MET A 75 0.52 12.00 6.14
N TRP A 76 0.56 12.81 5.07
CA TRP A 76 1.59 12.64 4.04
C TRP A 76 2.97 13.05 4.51
N LYS A 77 3.07 14.11 5.31
CA LYS A 77 4.35 14.55 5.86
C LYS A 77 4.93 13.48 6.79
N GLU A 78 4.11 12.95 7.70
CA GLU A 78 4.47 11.85 8.61
C GLU A 78 4.94 10.62 7.82
N ARG A 79 4.18 10.24 6.80
CA ARG A 79 4.55 9.15 5.91
C ARG A 79 5.86 9.42 5.15
N GLU A 80 6.08 10.62 4.67
CA GLU A 80 7.33 10.97 3.97
C GLU A 80 8.54 10.84 4.90
N THR A 81 8.41 11.25 6.16
CA THR A 81 9.45 11.02 7.18
C THR A 81 9.71 9.52 7.41
N LEU A 82 8.67 8.71 7.56
CA LEU A 82 8.82 7.26 7.72
C LEU A 82 9.53 6.62 6.52
N VAL A 83 9.16 7.01 5.30
CA VAL A 83 9.80 6.50 4.07
C VAL A 83 11.29 6.87 4.01
N LYS A 84 11.68 8.05 4.51
CA LYS A 84 13.09 8.47 4.60
C LYS A 84 13.88 7.63 5.60
N GLU A 85 13.26 7.14 6.66
CA GLU A 85 13.89 6.22 7.62
C GLU A 85 13.91 4.77 7.12
N LEU A 86 12.85 4.34 6.42
CA LEU A 86 12.66 2.98 5.92
C LEU A 86 13.63 2.63 4.78
N ARG A 87 13.69 3.47 3.75
CA ARG A 87 14.43 3.15 2.50
C ARG A 87 15.92 2.85 2.73
N PRO A 88 16.66 3.62 3.55
CA PRO A 88 18.06 3.30 3.85
C PRO A 88 18.23 1.94 4.52
N LYS A 89 17.30 1.54 5.40
CA LYS A 89 17.34 0.22 6.07
C LYS A 89 17.17 -0.92 5.08
N VAL A 90 16.20 -0.80 4.17
CA VAL A 90 15.97 -1.81 3.12
C VAL A 90 17.17 -1.89 2.17
N ALA A 91 17.71 -0.75 1.73
CA ALA A 91 18.90 -0.71 0.88
C ALA A 91 20.10 -1.38 1.57
N ARG A 92 20.37 -1.03 2.82
CA ARG A 92 21.45 -1.63 3.61
C ARG A 92 21.25 -3.13 3.82
N ALA A 93 20.02 -3.58 4.03
CA ALA A 93 19.72 -5.00 4.20
C ALA A 93 20.01 -5.82 2.94
N ILE A 94 19.76 -5.25 1.75
CA ILE A 94 20.10 -5.90 0.47
C ILE A 94 21.61 -6.10 0.37
N GLU A 95 22.42 -5.08 0.68
CA GLU A 95 23.89 -5.18 0.70
C GLU A 95 24.38 -6.24 1.69
N LEU A 96 23.79 -6.28 2.89
CA LEU A 96 24.14 -7.27 3.92
C LEU A 96 23.81 -8.69 3.47
N THR A 97 22.69 -8.89 2.77
CA THR A 97 22.33 -10.20 2.19
C THR A 97 23.37 -10.64 1.16
N GLN A 98 23.78 -9.74 0.26
CA GLN A 98 24.82 -10.03 -0.74
C GLN A 98 26.18 -10.33 -0.10
N ALA A 99 26.47 -9.72 1.05
CA ALA A 99 27.67 -9.98 1.83
C ALA A 99 27.58 -11.22 2.73
N GLY A 100 26.46 -11.97 2.71
CA GLY A 100 26.25 -13.15 3.56
C GLY A 100 26.00 -12.85 5.03
N ARG A 101 25.78 -11.57 5.40
CA ARG A 101 25.50 -11.13 6.78
C ARG A 101 24.00 -11.19 7.04
N TYR A 102 23.48 -12.41 7.11
CA TYR A 102 22.04 -12.61 6.99
C TYR A 102 21.24 -12.13 8.20
N GLU A 103 21.71 -12.42 9.41
CA GLU A 103 21.05 -12.03 10.67
C GLU A 103 20.88 -10.52 10.78
N GLU A 104 21.91 -9.77 10.37
CA GLU A 104 21.89 -8.30 10.40
C GLU A 104 20.95 -7.71 9.35
N SER A 105 20.89 -8.35 8.19
CA SER A 105 19.93 -8.01 7.14
C SER A 105 18.49 -8.26 7.61
N GLU A 106 18.21 -9.43 8.20
CA GLU A 106 16.88 -9.78 8.72
C GLU A 106 16.44 -8.78 9.79
N ARG A 107 17.33 -8.40 10.72
CA ARG A 107 17.02 -7.40 11.75
C ARG A 107 16.56 -6.06 11.14
N LEU A 108 17.26 -5.57 10.13
CA LEU A 108 16.90 -4.30 9.46
C LEU A 108 15.58 -4.41 8.69
N LEU A 109 15.33 -5.56 8.05
CA LEU A 109 14.10 -5.80 7.29
C LEU A 109 12.88 -5.98 8.19
N GLU A 110 13.04 -6.61 9.36
CA GLU A 110 11.98 -6.68 10.35
C GLU A 110 11.71 -5.33 11.01
N GLU A 111 12.75 -4.53 11.29
CA GLU A 111 12.58 -3.17 11.78
C GLU A 111 11.85 -2.31 10.73
N ALA A 112 12.25 -2.41 9.47
CA ALA A 112 11.57 -1.82 8.32
C ALA A 112 10.08 -2.24 8.25
N MET A 113 9.78 -3.52 8.48
CA MET A 113 8.40 -4.03 8.52
C MET A 113 7.58 -3.47 9.69
N ARG A 114 8.20 -3.31 10.87
CA ARG A 114 7.54 -2.80 12.07
C ARG A 114 7.23 -1.30 12.02
N LEU A 115 7.94 -0.55 11.17
CA LEU A 115 7.65 0.87 10.94
C LEU A 115 6.32 1.12 10.22
N ASP A 116 5.51 0.08 9.98
CA ASP A 116 4.28 0.20 9.20
C ASP A 116 2.96 0.07 10.01
N PHE A 117 2.27 1.20 10.08
CA PHE A 117 0.80 1.32 10.15
C PHE A 117 0.32 2.54 9.33
N SER A 118 1.10 3.04 8.36
CA SER A 118 0.72 4.25 7.59
C SER A 118 1.46 4.47 6.26
N CYS A 119 2.38 3.58 5.87
CA CYS A 119 3.13 3.72 4.62
C CYS A 119 2.35 3.23 3.39
N SER A 120 2.91 3.35 2.18
CA SER A 120 2.22 2.87 0.96
C SER A 120 1.97 1.38 1.10
N PRO A 121 0.83 0.88 0.60
CA PRO A 121 0.74 -0.53 0.23
C PRO A 121 1.97 -1.00 -0.55
N ASP A 122 2.48 -0.17 -1.48
CA ASP A 122 3.69 -0.47 -2.25
C ASP A 122 4.97 -0.63 -1.40
N ASP A 123 5.22 0.24 -0.42
CA ASP A 123 6.42 0.19 0.42
C ASP A 123 6.38 -1.04 1.35
N LYS A 124 5.17 -1.36 1.86
CA LYS A 124 4.91 -2.57 2.64
C LYS A 124 5.19 -3.81 1.81
N ILE A 125 4.54 -3.91 0.64
CA ILE A 125 4.72 -5.00 -0.33
C ILE A 125 6.21 -5.16 -0.63
N MET A 126 6.92 -4.09 -1.00
CA MET A 126 8.35 -4.15 -1.33
C MET A 126 9.21 -4.64 -0.18
N THR A 127 8.91 -4.22 1.05
CA THR A 127 9.62 -4.70 2.26
C THR A 127 9.37 -6.18 2.49
N MET A 128 8.12 -6.65 2.31
CA MET A 128 7.75 -8.06 2.42
C MET A 128 8.43 -8.93 1.37
N CYS A 129 8.41 -8.50 0.10
CA CYS A 129 9.14 -9.17 -0.98
C CYS A 129 10.63 -9.30 -0.65
N THR A 130 11.24 -8.21 -0.18
CA THR A 130 12.68 -8.14 0.10
C THR A 130 13.05 -9.08 1.25
N LEU A 131 12.29 -9.07 2.34
CA LEU A 131 12.48 -9.99 3.47
C LEU A 131 12.23 -11.45 3.08
N GLY A 132 11.21 -11.72 2.27
CA GLY A 132 10.93 -13.05 1.75
C GLY A 132 12.13 -13.59 0.95
N ARG A 133 12.63 -12.82 -0.01
CA ARG A 133 13.82 -13.19 -0.82
C ARG A 133 15.08 -13.36 0.00
N HIS A 134 15.30 -12.44 0.95
CA HIS A 134 16.42 -12.54 1.88
C HIS A 134 16.41 -13.91 2.59
N ARG A 135 15.24 -14.32 3.08
CA ARG A 135 15.07 -15.62 3.73
C ARG A 135 15.27 -16.80 2.78
N VAL A 136 14.85 -16.70 1.52
CA VAL A 136 15.15 -17.73 0.49
C VAL A 136 16.67 -17.86 0.27
N ILE A 137 17.38 -16.74 0.11
CA ILE A 137 18.84 -16.74 -0.08
C ILE A 137 19.56 -17.35 1.15
N TRP A 138 19.05 -17.07 2.35
CA TRP A 138 19.55 -17.67 3.59
C TRP A 138 19.10 -19.14 3.79
N GLY A 139 18.25 -19.69 2.92
CA GLY A 139 17.74 -21.06 3.02
C GLY A 139 16.59 -21.25 4.01
N GLN A 140 16.03 -20.19 4.57
CA GLN A 140 14.91 -20.22 5.50
C GLN A 140 13.55 -20.22 4.77
N ASN A 141 13.36 -21.20 3.88
CA ASN A 141 12.23 -21.26 2.96
C ASN A 141 10.87 -21.30 3.66
N GLU A 142 10.77 -21.98 4.80
CA GLU A 142 9.53 -22.05 5.59
C GLU A 142 9.08 -20.68 6.13
N ARG A 143 10.04 -19.82 6.46
CA ARG A 143 9.78 -18.45 6.92
C ARG A 143 9.59 -17.47 5.76
N ALA A 144 10.04 -17.82 4.55
CA ALA A 144 9.95 -17.00 3.35
C ALA A 144 8.58 -17.10 2.66
N LEU A 145 8.08 -18.32 2.47
CA LEU A 145 6.86 -18.61 1.72
C LEU A 145 5.61 -17.84 2.19
N PRO A 146 5.22 -17.84 3.49
CA PRO A 146 4.02 -17.13 3.92
C PRO A 146 4.13 -15.63 3.69
N LEU A 147 5.34 -15.08 3.74
CA LEU A 147 5.57 -13.65 3.53
C LEU A 147 5.48 -13.26 2.05
N LEU A 148 5.99 -14.12 1.15
CA LEU A 148 5.87 -13.92 -0.29
C LEU A 148 4.43 -14.09 -0.77
N ASP A 149 3.69 -15.04 -0.19
CA ASP A 149 2.27 -15.27 -0.46
C ASP A 149 1.40 -14.09 -0.01
N GLU A 150 1.59 -13.61 1.23
CA GLU A 150 0.88 -12.42 1.72
C GLU A 150 1.20 -11.18 0.86
N SER A 151 2.46 -11.01 0.46
CA SER A 151 2.86 -9.94 -0.45
C SER A 151 2.18 -10.05 -1.81
N LEU A 152 2.06 -11.26 -2.37
CA LEU A 152 1.40 -11.51 -3.64
C LEU A 152 -0.11 -11.20 -3.57
N SER A 153 -0.78 -11.66 -2.52
CA SER A 153 -2.20 -11.34 -2.26
C SER A 153 -2.42 -9.82 -2.22
N LEU A 154 -1.54 -9.06 -1.57
CA LEU A 154 -1.62 -7.60 -1.52
C LEU A 154 -1.39 -6.94 -2.89
N VAL A 155 -0.49 -7.48 -3.72
CA VAL A 155 -0.28 -7.00 -5.10
C VAL A 155 -1.53 -7.22 -5.96
N GLU A 156 -2.17 -8.38 -5.82
CA GLU A 156 -3.40 -8.72 -6.56
C GLU A 156 -4.59 -7.85 -6.11
N GLU A 157 -4.73 -7.61 -4.81
CA GLU A 157 -5.79 -6.78 -4.24
C GLU A 157 -5.67 -5.29 -4.58
N THR A 158 -4.45 -4.77 -4.74
CA THR A 158 -4.23 -3.31 -4.87
C THR A 158 -4.55 -2.75 -6.27
N VAL A 159 -4.93 -3.57 -7.26
CA VAL A 159 -5.21 -3.16 -8.67
C VAL A 159 -4.12 -2.22 -9.23
N ARG A 160 -2.91 -2.33 -8.69
CA ARG A 160 -1.72 -1.62 -9.12
C ARG A 160 -0.65 -2.66 -9.28
N THR A 161 -0.62 -3.26 -10.45
CA THR A 161 0.47 -4.13 -10.86
C THR A 161 1.75 -3.30 -10.87
N VAL A 162 2.69 -3.60 -9.98
CA VAL A 162 4.11 -3.40 -10.27
C VAL A 162 4.57 -4.75 -10.84
N PRO A 163 4.62 -4.92 -12.18
CA PRO A 163 4.85 -6.24 -12.78
C PRO A 163 6.15 -6.89 -12.29
N ALA A 164 7.18 -6.08 -12.05
CA ALA A 164 8.45 -6.52 -11.50
C ALA A 164 8.31 -7.15 -10.10
N THR A 165 7.43 -6.62 -9.24
CA THR A 165 7.24 -7.15 -7.88
C THR A 165 6.51 -8.50 -7.88
N LEU A 166 5.53 -8.65 -8.79
CA LEU A 166 4.80 -9.90 -9.00
C LEU A 166 5.74 -11.02 -9.46
N GLU A 167 6.56 -10.72 -10.48
CA GLU A 167 7.55 -11.66 -11.03
C GLU A 167 8.56 -12.06 -9.97
N VAL A 168 9.08 -11.08 -9.23
CA VAL A 168 10.05 -11.31 -8.15
C VAL A 168 9.49 -12.16 -7.02
N ASN A 169 8.21 -11.99 -6.64
CA ASN A 169 7.58 -12.83 -5.63
C ASN A 169 7.40 -14.27 -6.10
N ARG A 170 6.89 -14.45 -7.32
CA ARG A 170 6.71 -15.78 -7.93
C ARG A 170 8.03 -16.53 -8.05
N GLU A 171 9.08 -15.83 -8.49
CA GLU A 171 10.43 -16.39 -8.58
C GLU A 171 10.94 -16.79 -7.20
N GLY A 172 10.81 -15.92 -6.19
CA GLY A 172 11.19 -16.26 -4.81
C GLY A 172 10.48 -17.50 -4.26
N MET A 173 9.17 -17.62 -4.51
CA MET A 173 8.39 -18.80 -4.12
C MET A 173 8.86 -20.05 -4.86
N TYR A 174 9.06 -19.97 -6.18
CA TYR A 174 9.56 -21.07 -6.99
C TYR A 174 10.91 -21.58 -6.47
N GLN A 175 11.86 -20.69 -6.20
CA GLN A 175 13.16 -21.04 -5.63
C GLN A 175 13.02 -21.70 -4.24
N ALA A 176 12.12 -21.19 -3.41
CA ALA A 176 11.84 -21.78 -2.09
C ALA A 176 11.23 -23.18 -2.19
N TYR A 177 10.38 -23.45 -3.18
CA TYR A 177 9.82 -24.79 -3.43
C TYR A 177 10.86 -25.76 -3.98
N LEU A 178 11.67 -25.34 -4.98
CA LEU A 178 12.76 -26.16 -5.51
C LEU A 178 13.74 -26.59 -4.41
N ALA A 179 14.10 -25.67 -3.51
CA ALA A 179 14.99 -25.96 -2.40
C ALA A 179 14.40 -26.94 -1.36
N ARG A 180 13.09 -27.18 -1.39
CA ARG A 180 12.41 -28.22 -0.57
C ARG A 180 12.33 -29.58 -1.29
N GLY A 181 12.71 -29.67 -2.56
CA GLY A 181 12.59 -30.89 -3.37
C GLY A 181 11.15 -31.23 -3.74
N VAL A 182 10.26 -30.23 -3.84
CA VAL A 182 8.86 -30.36 -4.27
C VAL A 182 8.69 -29.78 -5.66
#